data_AF-A0A6V8EIL2-F1
#
_entry.id   AF-A0A6V8EIL2-F1
#
_cell.length_a   1.000
_cell.length_b   1.000
_cell.length_c   1.000
_cell.angle_alpha   90.00
_cell.angle_beta   90.00
_cell.angle_gamma   90.00
#
_symmetry.space_group_name_H-M   'P 1'
#
loop_
_entity.id
_entity.type
_entity.pdbx_description
1 polymer ?
#
loop_
_entity_poly.entity_id
_entity_poly.type
_entity_poly.pdbx_seq_one_letter_code
_entity_poly.pdbx_strand_id
1 'polypeptide(L)'
;MFIPWGSKPPDRHRGFIDKKGLSDYLKQRAPHSCFHSTAYYRLPNERKMIDKDWLGADLIFDLDGDHLPGVSDNDFPTMISKIQEQAWTLWS
;
A
#
# COMPACT_ATOMS: atom_id res chain seq x y z
N MET A 1 7.32 -1.96 1.24
CA MET A 1 7.98 -0.79 0.65
C MET A 1 7.80 0.37 1.60
N PHE A 2 8.84 1.16 1.80
CA PHE A 2 8.83 2.31 2.70
C PHE A 2 9.33 3.53 1.94
N ILE A 3 8.54 4.59 1.92
CA ILE A 3 8.93 5.85 1.30
C ILE A 3 9.54 6.73 2.39
N PRO A 4 10.83 7.08 2.30
CA PRO A 4 11.46 7.98 3.26
C PRO A 4 10.99 9.43 3.03
N TRP A 5 11.19 10.28 4.03
CA TRP A 5 11.07 11.73 3.85
C TRP A 5 12.17 12.27 2.92
N GLY A 6 11.87 13.33 2.18
CA GLY A 6 12.79 13.98 1.24
C GLY A 6 12.89 13.24 -0.10
N SER A 7 14.02 13.39 -0.79
CA SER A 7 14.23 12.87 -2.16
C SER A 7 14.86 11.48 -2.24
N LYS A 8 15.00 10.78 -1.09
CA LYS A 8 15.60 9.45 -1.08
C LYS A 8 14.68 8.44 -1.79
N PRO A 9 15.25 7.47 -2.52
CA PRO A 9 14.45 6.47 -3.23
C PRO A 9 13.68 5.57 -2.23
N PRO A 10 12.56 4.98 -2.65
CA PRO A 10 11.82 4.01 -1.82
C PRO A 10 12.68 2.81 -1.40
N ASP A 11 12.59 2.41 -0.13
CA ASP A 11 13.18 1.18 0.39
C ASP A 11 12.23 0.00 0.12
N ARG A 12 12.67 -0.93 -0.72
CA ARG A 12 11.90 -2.11 -1.17
C ARG A 12 12.68 -3.40 -0.87
N HIS A 13 12.07 -4.54 -1.18
CA HIS A 13 12.69 -5.86 -0.98
C HIS A 13 13.03 -6.11 0.49
N ARG A 14 12.06 -5.81 1.36
CA ARG A 14 12.12 -6.02 2.80
C ARG A 14 11.10 -7.08 3.18
N GLY A 15 11.55 -8.11 3.90
CA GLY A 15 10.71 -9.07 4.59
C GLY A 15 10.98 -8.98 6.09
N PHE A 16 9.93 -9.13 6.90
CA PHE A 16 10.03 -9.17 8.36
C PHE A 16 9.43 -10.49 8.84
N ILE A 17 10.14 -11.16 9.74
CA ILE A 17 9.70 -12.47 10.28
C ILE A 17 8.63 -12.26 11.35
N ASP A 18 8.69 -11.15 12.08
CA ASP A 18 7.76 -10.85 13.16
C ASP A 18 7.41 -9.35 13.27
N LYS A 19 6.43 -9.06 14.13
CA LYS A 19 5.98 -7.69 14.42
C LYS A 19 7.07 -6.84 15.07
N LYS A 20 7.97 -7.44 15.85
CA LYS A 20 9.03 -6.71 16.56
C LYS A 20 10.05 -6.16 15.56
N GLY A 21 10.50 -6.97 14.62
CA GLY A 21 11.42 -6.57 13.55
C GLY A 21 10.84 -5.45 12.68
N LEU A 22 9.55 -5.53 12.34
CA LEU A 22 8.87 -4.42 11.65
C LEU A 22 8.82 -3.15 12.52
N SER A 23 8.40 -3.27 13.78
CA SER A 23 8.33 -2.14 14.72
C SER A 23 9.69 -1.45 14.89
N ASP A 24 10.75 -2.22 15.10
CA ASP A 24 12.11 -1.70 15.30
C ASP A 24 12.60 -0.97 14.03
N TYR A 25 12.33 -1.54 12.85
CA TYR A 25 12.64 -0.89 11.58
C TYR A 25 11.87 0.44 11.41
N LEU A 26 10.57 0.46 11.70
CA LEU A 26 9.75 1.67 11.60
C LEU A 26 10.23 2.78 12.55
N LYS A 27 10.57 2.43 13.80
CA LYS A 27 11.11 3.38 14.78
C LYS A 27 12.46 3.94 14.34
N GLN A 28 13.32 3.12 13.74
CA GLN A 28 14.64 3.56 13.29
C GLN A 28 14.59 4.40 12.01
N ARG A 29 13.70 4.07 11.07
CA ARG A 29 13.65 4.71 9.74
C ARG A 29 12.64 5.85 9.64
N ALA A 30 11.59 5.83 10.44
CA ALA A 30 10.49 6.81 10.45
C ALA A 30 10.02 7.23 9.03
N PRO A 31 9.60 6.28 8.18
CA PRO A 31 9.20 6.58 6.81
C PRO A 31 7.94 7.46 6.74
N HIS A 32 7.80 8.23 5.66
CA HIS A 32 6.60 9.01 5.33
C HIS A 32 5.39 8.12 5.04
N SER A 33 5.60 7.03 4.29
CA SER A 33 4.55 6.09 3.94
C SER A 33 5.04 4.65 3.97
N CYS A 34 4.15 3.74 4.35
CA CYS A 34 4.42 2.32 4.45
C CYS A 34 3.44 1.53 3.58
N PHE A 35 3.95 0.54 2.85
CA PHE A 35 3.18 -0.34 2.00
C PHE A 35 3.64 -1.79 2.18
N HIS A 36 2.74 -2.75 2.03
CA HIS A 36 3.09 -4.15 1.85
C HIS A 36 2.62 -4.62 0.47
N SER A 37 3.16 -5.73 -0.03
CA SER A 37 2.67 -6.31 -1.28
C SER A 37 1.32 -6.99 -1.06
N THR A 38 0.44 -6.89 -2.05
CA THR A 38 -0.73 -7.76 -2.20
C THR A 38 -0.33 -9.15 -2.71
N ALA A 39 0.83 -9.25 -3.35
CA ALA A 39 1.42 -10.50 -3.77
C ALA A 39 2.16 -11.20 -2.62
N TYR A 40 2.01 -12.53 -2.59
CA TYR A 40 2.72 -13.43 -1.69
C TYR A 40 3.93 -14.02 -2.40
N TYR A 41 5.06 -14.03 -1.71
CA TYR A 41 6.33 -14.53 -2.22
C TYR A 41 6.94 -15.46 -1.17
N ARG A 42 7.62 -16.53 -1.60
CA ARG A 42 8.42 -17.34 -0.67
C ARG A 42 9.66 -16.57 -0.19
N LEU A 43 10.27 -15.80 -1.08
CA LEU A 43 11.50 -15.03 -0.83
C LEU A 43 11.28 -13.53 -1.11
N PRO A 44 10.50 -12.81 -0.27
CA PRO A 44 10.07 -11.43 -0.54
C PRO A 44 11.20 -10.39 -0.57
N ASN A 45 12.34 -10.71 0.04
CA ASN A 45 13.55 -9.89 0.11
C ASN A 45 14.44 -10.03 -1.14
N GLU A 46 14.17 -10.96 -2.05
CA GLU A 46 14.93 -11.06 -3.29
C GLU A 46 14.74 -9.85 -4.19
N ARG A 47 15.81 -9.48 -4.91
CA ARG A 47 15.83 -8.27 -5.74
C ARG A 47 15.20 -8.49 -7.11
N LYS A 48 15.45 -9.65 -7.73
CA LYS A 48 14.87 -9.98 -9.03
C LYS A 48 13.53 -10.67 -8.81
N MET A 49 12.55 -10.37 -9.66
CA MET A 49 11.19 -10.91 -9.54
C MET A 49 11.14 -12.43 -9.72
N ILE A 50 11.94 -12.97 -10.64
CA ILE A 50 12.00 -14.41 -10.91
C ILE A 50 12.50 -15.20 -9.69
N ASP A 51 13.35 -14.58 -8.86
CA ASP A 51 13.96 -15.21 -7.68
C ASP A 51 13.04 -15.15 -6.45
N LYS A 52 11.95 -14.35 -6.49
CA LYS A 52 11.06 -14.20 -5.34
C LYS A 52 10.16 -15.39 -5.08
N ASP A 53 9.99 -16.27 -6.06
CA ASP A 53 9.05 -17.41 -6.03
C ASP A 53 7.63 -16.96 -5.65
N TRP A 54 6.93 -16.39 -6.63
CA TRP A 54 5.58 -15.84 -6.48
C TRP A 54 4.54 -16.95 -6.23
N LEU A 55 3.70 -16.75 -5.23
CA LEU A 55 2.73 -17.76 -4.76
C LEU A 55 1.28 -17.39 -5.07
N GLY A 56 1.01 -16.14 -5.43
CA GLY A 56 -0.35 -15.61 -5.57
C GLY A 56 -0.42 -14.13 -5.23
N ALA A 57 -1.59 -13.53 -5.42
CA ALA A 57 -1.86 -12.17 -4.96
C ALA A 57 -3.33 -12.00 -4.60
N ASP A 58 -3.60 -11.10 -3.66
CA ASP A 58 -4.96 -10.64 -3.38
C ASP A 58 -5.50 -9.83 -4.57
N LEU A 59 -6.79 -10.00 -4.86
CA LEU A 59 -7.53 -9.08 -5.72
C LEU A 59 -7.87 -7.84 -4.92
N ILE A 60 -7.43 -6.67 -5.39
CA ILE A 60 -7.68 -5.39 -4.74
C ILE A 60 -8.37 -4.43 -5.69
N PHE A 61 -9.16 -3.52 -5.11
CA PHE A 61 -9.79 -2.40 -5.79
C PHE A 61 -9.39 -1.13 -5.05
N ASP A 62 -9.01 -0.10 -5.80
CA ASP A 62 -8.70 1.22 -5.28
C ASP A 62 -9.74 2.21 -5.84
N LEU A 63 -10.37 2.98 -4.97
CA LEU A 63 -11.44 3.92 -5.33
C LEU A 63 -10.93 5.34 -5.09
N ASP A 64 -10.38 5.92 -6.15
CA ASP A 64 -9.76 7.24 -6.14
C ASP A 64 -10.81 8.36 -6.18
N GLY A 65 -10.92 9.11 -5.08
CA GLY A 65 -11.95 10.13 -4.88
C GLY A 65 -11.83 11.36 -5.79
N ASP A 66 -10.61 11.71 -6.18
CA ASP A 66 -10.28 12.82 -7.10
C ASP A 66 -10.69 12.52 -8.56
N HIS A 67 -10.97 11.25 -8.88
CA HIS A 67 -11.49 10.83 -10.17
C HIS A 67 -13.02 10.71 -10.20
N LEU A 68 -13.70 10.92 -9.06
CA LEU A 68 -15.16 10.78 -8.98
C LEU A 68 -15.88 12.00 -9.59
N PRO A 69 -16.84 11.77 -10.52
CA PRO A 69 -17.62 12.85 -11.11
C PRO A 69 -18.36 13.69 -10.06
N GLY A 70 -18.22 15.01 -10.15
CA GLY A 70 -18.90 15.96 -9.26
C GLY A 70 -18.43 15.88 -7.81
N VAL A 71 -17.22 15.39 -7.56
CA VAL A 71 -16.48 15.57 -6.31
C VAL A 71 -15.41 16.62 -6.56
N SER A 72 -15.25 17.53 -5.60
CA SER A 72 -14.14 18.49 -5.59
C SER A 72 -13.07 17.99 -4.64
N ASP A 73 -11.81 18.13 -5.01
CA ASP A 73 -10.66 17.75 -4.18
C ASP A 73 -10.59 18.51 -2.84
N ASN A 74 -11.35 19.60 -2.73
CA ASN A 74 -11.45 20.42 -1.53
C ASN A 74 -12.67 20.10 -0.66
N ASP A 75 -13.59 19.24 -1.12
CA ASP A 75 -14.79 18.81 -0.38
C ASP A 75 -14.66 17.35 0.07
N PHE A 76 -13.77 17.14 1.06
CA PHE A 76 -13.49 15.83 1.64
C PHE A 76 -14.74 15.11 2.18
N PRO A 77 -15.66 15.76 2.91
CA PRO A 77 -16.87 15.08 3.39
C PRO A 77 -17.71 14.46 2.28
N THR A 78 -17.92 15.19 1.17
CA THR A 78 -18.65 14.67 0.01
C THR A 78 -17.87 13.55 -0.68
N MET A 79 -16.54 13.71 -0.83
CA MET A 79 -15.66 12.68 -1.41
C MET A 79 -15.77 11.35 -0.66
N ILE A 80 -15.63 11.38 0.67
CA ILE A 80 -15.73 10.18 1.51
C ILE A 80 -17.12 9.52 1.38
N SER A 81 -18.18 10.33 1.37
CA SER A 81 -19.55 9.82 1.23
C SER A 81 -19.75 9.09 -0.10
N LYS A 82 -19.24 9.64 -1.21
CA LYS A 82 -19.34 9.00 -2.54
C LYS A 82 -18.45 7.77 -2.66
N ILE A 83 -17.22 7.79 -2.15
CA ILE A 83 -16.34 6.60 -2.15
C ILE A 83 -17.03 5.45 -1.42
N GLN A 84 -17.67 5.72 -0.28
CA GLN A 84 -18.40 4.70 0.47
C GLN A 84 -19.56 4.09 -0.32
N GLU A 85 -20.33 4.90 -1.04
CA GLU A 85 -21.43 4.43 -1.90
C GLU A 85 -20.91 3.53 -3.05
N GLN A 86 -19.83 3.94 -3.70
CA GLN A 86 -19.20 3.15 -4.77
C GLN A 86 -18.61 1.84 -4.24
N ALA A 87 -17.96 1.88 -3.06
CA ALA A 87 -17.44 0.69 -2.40
C ALA A 87 -18.56 -0.31 -2.06
N TRP A 88 -19.71 0.18 -1.59
CA TRP A 88 -20.87 -0.66 -1.33
C TRP A 88 -21.39 -1.33 -2.61
N THR A 89 -21.51 -0.55 -3.69
CA THR A 89 -21.97 -1.04 -5.00
C THR A 89 -21.03 -2.09 -5.58
N LEU A 90 -19.72 -1.94 -5.40
CA LEU A 90 -18.73 -2.92 -5.86
C LEU A 90 -18.84 -4.27 -5.13
N TRP A 91 -19.39 -4.26 -3.91
CA TRP A 91 -19.49 -5.44 -3.06
C TRP A 91 -20.84 -6.18 -3.17
N SER A 92 -21.91 -5.48 -3.55
CA SER A 92 -23.29 -6.00 -3.66
C SER A 92 -23.63 -6.53 -5.05
#